data_AF-A0A6L3XGM0-F1
#
_entry.id   AF-A0A6L3XGM0-F1
#
_cell.length_a   1.000
_cell.length_b   1.000
_cell.length_c   1.000
_cell.angle_alpha   90.00
_cell.angle_beta   90.00
_cell.angle_gamma   90.00
#
_symmetry.space_group_name_H-M   'P 1'
#
loop_
_entity.id
_entity.type
_entity.pdbx_description
1 polymer ?
#
loop_
_entity_poly.entity_id
_entity_poly.type
_entity_poly.pdbx_seq_one_letter_code
_entity_poly.pdbx_strand_id
1 'polypeptide(L)' 'PMCIRASPHEREIVFTEHLTYRWVNAADAAALTKSWSNRQAIEEFVIKAA' A
#
# COMPACT_ATOMS: atom_id res chain seq x y z
N PRO A 1 7.08 5.24 2.98
CA PRO A 1 6.41 4.04 2.43
C PRO A 1 4.90 4.24 2.39
N MET A 2 4.21 3.42 1.61
CA MET A 2 2.74 3.41 1.57
C MET A 2 2.24 2.11 2.18
N CYS A 3 1.14 2.21 2.93
CA CYS A 3 0.44 1.06 3.47
C CYS A 3 -0.94 1.00 2.80
N ILE A 4 -1.36 -0.19 2.39
CA ILE A 4 -2.64 -0.39 1.71
C ILE A 4 -3.60 -0.96 2.71
N ARG A 5 -4.76 -0.32 2.85
CA ARG A 5 -5.79 -0.73 3.80
C ARG A 5 -6.35 -2.09 3.40
N ALA A 6 -5.80 -3.16 3.96
CA ALA A 6 -6.24 -4.54 3.77
C ALA A 6 -7.19 -5.02 4.89
N SER A 7 -7.29 -4.29 5.99
CA SER A 7 -8.17 -4.57 7.15
C SER A 7 -9.16 -3.40 7.33
N PRO A 8 -10.39 -3.62 7.84
CA PRO A 8 -11.39 -2.56 8.01
C PRO A 8 -10.93 -1.41 8.94
N HIS A 9 -9.91 -1.64 9.76
CA HIS A 9 -9.37 -0.64 10.68
C HIS A 9 -7.90 -0.34 10.38
N GLU A 10 -7.59 0.94 10.23
CA GLU A 10 -6.22 1.43 10.19
C GLU A 10 -5.53 1.14 11.52
N ARG A 11 -4.25 0.76 11.46
CA ARG A 11 -3.41 0.57 12.63
C ARG A 11 -2.23 1.52 12.57
N GLU A 12 -1.72 1.86 13.75
CA GLU A 12 -0.46 2.57 13.87
C GLU A 12 0.70 1.66 13.44
N ILE A 13 1.60 2.19 12.62
CA ILE A 13 2.77 1.46 12.12
C ILE A 13 4.02 2.06 12.75
N VAL A 14 4.71 1.27 13.56
CA VAL A 14 6.06 1.61 14.04
C VAL A 14 7.07 1.09 13.02
N PHE A 15 7.86 1.99 12.44
CA PHE A 15 8.88 1.66 11.46
C PHE A 15 10.26 2.11 11.96
N THR A 16 11.30 1.34 11.64
CA THR A 16 12.69 1.58 12.09
C THR A 16 13.59 2.12 10.98
N GLU A 17 13.28 1.82 9.72
CA GLU A 17 14.14 2.15 8.56
C GLU A 17 13.55 3.21 7.64
N HIS A 18 12.24 3.43 7.74
CA HIS A 18 11.53 4.36 6.88
C HIS A 18 11.37 5.72 7.58
N LEU A 19 10.96 6.77 6.85
CA LEU A 19 10.81 8.11 7.42
C LEU A 19 9.35 8.49 7.72
N THR A 20 8.39 7.88 7.02
CA THR A 20 6.97 8.21 7.14
C THR A 20 6.11 7.11 6.50
N TYR A 21 4.85 7.03 6.87
CA TYR A 21 3.87 6.20 6.16
C TYR A 21 2.55 6.94 5.95
N ARG A 22 1.77 6.44 4.99
CA ARG A 22 0.37 6.84 4.82
C ARG A 22 -0.47 5.63 4.43
N TRP A 23 -1.66 5.54 5.00
CA TRP A 23 -2.71 4.64 4.50
C TRP A 23 -3.37 5.28 3.29
N VAL A 24 -3.43 4.54 2.19
CA VAL A 24 -4.12 4.94 0.96
C VAL A 24 -4.93 3.78 0.41
N ASN A 25 -5.90 4.05 -0.46
CA ASN A 25 -6.58 2.99 -1.19
C ASN A 25 -5.62 2.30 -2.16
N ALA A 26 -6.00 1.11 -2.64
CA ALA A 26 -5.13 0.29 -3.47
C ALA A 26 -4.78 0.95 -4.83
N ALA A 27 -5.71 1.69 -5.45
CA ALA A 27 -5.47 2.37 -6.72
C ALA A 27 -4.44 3.51 -6.59
N ASP A 28 -4.59 4.36 -5.56
CA ASP A 28 -3.63 5.42 -5.25
C ASP A 28 -2.26 4.86 -4.86
N ALA A 29 -2.24 3.68 -4.23
CA ALA A 29 -1.00 2.97 -3.96
C ALA A 29 -0.32 2.48 -5.25
N ALA A 30 -1.05 1.86 -6.18
CA ALA A 30 -0.51 1.44 -7.46
C ALA A 30 0.09 2.64 -8.25
N ALA A 31 -0.57 3.80 -8.23
CA ALA A 31 -0.09 5.01 -8.90
C ALA A 31 1.16 5.62 -8.23
N LEU A 32 1.23 5.66 -6.89
CA LEU A 32 2.30 6.33 -6.15
C LEU A 32 3.63 5.56 -6.15
N THR A 33 3.58 4.22 -6.18
CA THR A 33 4.81 3.41 -6.09
C THR A 33 5.67 3.58 -7.33
N LYS A 34 6.98 3.77 -7.13
CA LYS A 34 7.98 3.83 -8.22
C LYS A 34 8.43 2.45 -8.68
N SER A 35 8.26 1.43 -7.85
CA SER A 35 8.59 0.05 -8.21
C SER A 35 7.47 -0.56 -9.02
N TRP A 36 7.79 -1.00 -10.23
CA TRP A 36 6.86 -1.67 -11.13
C TRP A 36 6.33 -2.99 -10.56
N SER A 37 7.20 -3.82 -9.97
CA SER A 37 6.77 -5.08 -9.35
C SER A 37 5.82 -4.84 -8.19
N ASN A 38 6.03 -3.75 -7.44
CA ASN A 38 5.13 -3.37 -6.37
C ASN A 38 3.78 -2.89 -6.92
N ARG A 39 3.76 -2.12 -8.01
CA ARG A 39 2.51 -1.75 -8.70
C ARG A 39 1.73 -2.98 -9.14
N GLN A 40 2.40 -3.90 -9.85
CA GLN A 40 1.78 -5.12 -10.35
C GLN A 40 1.20 -5.97 -9.21
N ALA A 41 1.93 -6.13 -8.10
CA ALA A 41 1.44 -6.89 -6.96
C ALA A 41 0.17 -6.27 -6.34
N ILE A 42 0.10 -4.94 -6.27
CA ILE A 42 -1.08 -4.23 -5.77
C ILE A 42 -2.27 -4.43 -6.69
N GLU A 43 -2.07 -4.29 -8.00
CA GLU A 43 -3.10 -4.49 -9.01
C GLU A 43 -3.64 -5.93 -8.99
N GLU A 44 -2.74 -6.92 -8.94
CA GLU A 44 -3.12 -8.33 -9.04
C GLU A 44 -3.76 -8.87 -7.75
N PHE A 45 -3.21 -8.53 -6.59
CA PHE A 45 -3.57 -9.20 -5.34
C PHE A 45 -4.41 -8.36 -4.37
N VAL A 46 -4.57 -7.06 -4.65
CA VAL A 46 -5.41 -6.19 -3.80
C VAL A 46 -6.60 -5.64 -4.57
N ILE A 47 -6.40 -5.15 -5.80
CA ILE A 47 -7.49 -4.55 -6.58
C ILE A 47 -8.38 -5.63 -7.20
N LYS A 48 -7.81 -6.62 -7.88
CA LYS A 48 -8.60 -7.69 -8.52
C LYS A 48 -9.19 -8.71 -7.54
N ALA A 49 -8.64 -8.78 -6.32
CA ALA A 49 -9.05 -9.74 -5.29
C ALA A 49 -10.14 -9.21 -4.33
N ALA A 50 -10.48 -7.92 -4.43
CA ALA A 50 -11.49 -7.23 -3.63
C ALA A 50 -12.83 -7.16 -4.36
#